data_AF-D8RYF4-F1
#
_entry.id   AF-D8RYF4-F1
#
_cell.length_a   1.000
_cell.length_b   1.000
_cell.length_c   1.000
_cell.angle_alpha   90.00
_cell.angle_beta   90.00
_cell.angle_gamma   90.00
#
_symmetry.space_group_name_H-M   'P 1'
#
loop_
_entity.id
_entity.type
_entity.pdbx_description
1 polymer ?
#
loop_
_entity_poly.entity_id
_entity_poly.type
_entity_poly.pdbx_seq_one_letter_code
_entity_poly.pdbx_strand_id
1 'polypeptide(L)'
;MGFVVILYHCVALPPLLYPHTGTRMLENGFSKLELKPDHKKRPLWVGPDGHIFLKTFSPLHKQAYGFLIVTAEPVCQPEHMHEYNLTPHPLYPAVSIGLETQIVITVMEWLSKARLRQKIVNFIKESTLNYGKNLLI
;
A
#
# COMPACT_ATOMS: atom_id res chain seq x y z
N MET A 1 5.46 -19.87 -16.61
CA MET A 1 4.24 -19.35 -17.26
C MET A 1 3.24 -18.64 -16.34
N GLY A 2 3.22 -18.83 -15.01
CA GLY A 2 2.14 -18.31 -14.13
C GLY A 2 2.24 -16.85 -13.64
N PHE A 3 3.40 -16.19 -13.73
CA PHE A 3 3.61 -14.85 -13.15
C PHE A 3 3.14 -13.70 -14.04
N VAL A 4 3.21 -13.86 -15.37
CA VAL A 4 2.76 -12.84 -16.33
C VAL A 4 1.22 -12.75 -16.31
N VAL A 5 0.52 -13.88 -16.15
CA VAL A 5 -0.95 -13.93 -16.17
C VAL A 5 -1.58 -13.15 -15.02
N ILE A 6 -0.95 -13.03 -13.84
CA ILE A 6 -1.55 -12.29 -12.73
C ILE A 6 -1.42 -10.76 -12.94
N LEU A 7 -0.40 -10.32 -13.67
CA LEU A 7 -0.34 -8.96 -14.17
C LEU A 7 -1.51 -8.74 -15.16
N TYR A 8 -1.66 -9.61 -16.17
CA TYR A 8 -2.69 -9.46 -17.20
C TYR A 8 -4.14 -9.62 -16.71
N HIS A 9 -4.40 -10.55 -15.78
CA HIS A 9 -5.75 -10.81 -15.26
C HIS A 9 -6.18 -9.78 -14.21
N CYS A 10 -5.23 -9.01 -13.67
CA CYS A 10 -5.45 -7.83 -12.84
C CYS A 10 -5.56 -6.55 -13.70
N VAL A 11 -5.05 -6.58 -14.94
CA VAL A 11 -5.15 -5.62 -16.06
C VAL A 11 -6.34 -5.97 -16.98
N ALA A 12 -7.42 -6.52 -16.43
CA ALA A 12 -8.70 -6.64 -17.14
C ALA A 12 -9.47 -5.30 -17.24
N LEU A 13 -8.79 -4.18 -16.96
CA LEU A 13 -9.16 -2.87 -17.48
C LEU A 13 -8.12 -2.55 -18.56
N PRO A 14 -8.54 -2.24 -19.80
CA PRO A 14 -7.63 -2.12 -20.92
C PRO A 14 -6.48 -1.16 -20.58
N PRO A 15 -5.22 -1.52 -20.85
CA PRO A 15 -4.04 -0.66 -20.63
C PRO A 15 -4.13 0.69 -21.36
N LEU A 16 -5.15 0.89 -22.19
CA LEU A 16 -5.48 2.12 -22.90
C LEU A 16 -6.12 3.20 -22.01
N LEU A 17 -6.67 2.88 -20.82
CA LEU A 17 -7.31 3.91 -19.98
C LEU A 17 -6.31 4.67 -19.08
N TYR A 18 -5.21 4.04 -18.66
CA TYR A 18 -4.17 4.66 -17.80
C TYR A 18 -2.77 4.09 -18.11
N PRO A 19 -2.16 4.47 -19.24
CA PRO A 19 -0.86 3.95 -19.69
C PRO A 19 0.27 4.20 -18.67
N HIS A 20 0.12 5.22 -17.81
CA HIS A 20 1.10 5.56 -16.77
C HIS A 20 1.11 4.57 -15.59
N THR A 21 -0.05 4.05 -15.18
CA THR A 21 -0.16 3.17 -14.00
C THR A 21 0.42 1.77 -14.27
N GLY A 22 0.19 1.21 -15.46
CA GLY A 22 0.76 -0.09 -15.85
C GLY A 22 2.29 -0.06 -15.94
N THR A 23 2.84 1.04 -16.46
CA THR A 23 4.29 1.28 -16.55
C THR A 23 4.89 1.46 -15.16
N ARG A 24 4.27 2.25 -14.29
CA ARG A 24 4.70 2.45 -12.89
C ARG A 24 4.70 1.18 -12.05
N MET A 25 3.71 0.30 -12.21
CA MET A 25 3.71 -0.99 -11.49
C MET A 25 4.89 -1.89 -11.90
N LEU A 26 5.30 -1.85 -13.17
CA LEU A 26 6.47 -2.58 -13.64
C LEU A 26 7.78 -1.94 -13.17
N GLU A 27 7.88 -0.61 -13.25
CA GLU A 27 9.05 0.17 -12.81
C GLU A 27 9.30 0.03 -11.30
N ASN A 28 8.23 0.01 -10.50
CA ASN A 28 8.33 -0.07 -9.03
C ASN A 28 8.48 -1.53 -8.53
N GLY A 29 8.80 -2.49 -9.42
CA GLY A 29 9.21 -3.83 -9.02
C GLY A 29 8.09 -4.76 -8.53
N PHE A 30 6.83 -4.50 -8.89
CA PHE A 30 5.69 -5.34 -8.49
C PHE A 30 5.68 -6.73 -9.19
N SER A 31 6.51 -6.92 -10.21
CA SER A 31 6.63 -8.17 -10.98
C SER A 31 7.18 -9.36 -10.18
N LYS A 32 7.85 -9.10 -9.04
CA LYS A 32 8.47 -10.13 -8.18
C LYS A 32 7.77 -10.27 -6.81
N LEU A 33 6.49 -9.91 -6.72
CA LEU A 33 5.76 -10.01 -5.46
C LEU A 33 5.13 -11.39 -5.28
N GLU A 34 5.35 -11.98 -4.10
CA GLU A 34 4.68 -13.21 -3.69
C GLU A 34 3.26 -12.89 -3.24
N LEU A 35 2.29 -13.33 -4.05
CA LEU A 35 0.89 -13.08 -3.79
C LEU A 35 0.33 -14.04 -2.75
N LYS A 36 -0.60 -13.52 -1.95
CA LYS A 36 -1.35 -14.33 -1.00
C LYS A 36 -2.41 -15.16 -1.73
N PRO A 37 -2.81 -16.33 -1.19
CA PRO A 37 -3.85 -17.17 -1.80
C PRO A 37 -5.17 -16.43 -2.03
N ASP A 38 -5.52 -15.49 -1.15
CA ASP A 38 -6.74 -14.68 -1.17
C ASP A 38 -6.56 -13.28 -1.76
N HIS A 39 -5.47 -13.03 -2.50
CA HIS A 39 -5.12 -11.71 -3.06
C HIS A 39 -6.27 -11.04 -3.84
N LYS A 40 -7.19 -11.80 -4.43
CA LYS A 40 -8.34 -11.25 -5.17
C LYS A 40 -9.24 -10.38 -4.29
N LYS A 41 -9.37 -10.71 -3.00
CA LYS A 41 -10.20 -10.01 -2.02
C LYS A 41 -9.50 -8.80 -1.38
N ARG A 42 -8.18 -8.69 -1.56
CA ARG A 42 -7.34 -7.69 -0.91
C ARG A 42 -7.21 -6.43 -1.79
N PRO A 43 -7.42 -5.21 -1.26
CA PRO A 43 -7.49 -4.00 -2.09
C PRO A 43 -6.13 -3.40 -2.46
N LEU A 44 -5.07 -3.67 -1.70
CA LEU A 44 -3.80 -2.92 -1.82
C LEU A 44 -2.70 -3.68 -2.56
N TRP A 45 -1.93 -2.94 -3.33
CA TRP A 45 -0.58 -3.32 -3.76
C TRP A 45 0.42 -2.41 -3.05
N VAL A 46 1.38 -3.00 -2.34
CA VAL A 46 2.44 -2.23 -1.65
C VAL A 46 3.78 -2.53 -2.30
N GLY A 47 4.42 -1.47 -2.80
CA GLY A 47 5.71 -1.51 -3.46
C GLY A 47 6.87 -1.59 -2.48
N PRO A 48 8.06 -2.00 -2.94
CA PRO A 48 9.28 -2.06 -2.12
C PRO A 48 9.82 -0.68 -1.71
N ASP A 49 9.35 0.37 -2.36
CA ASP A 49 9.69 1.78 -2.19
C ASP A 49 8.67 2.55 -1.32
N GLY A 50 7.56 1.92 -0.93
CA GLY A 50 6.48 2.57 -0.19
C GLY A 50 5.36 3.10 -1.06
N HIS A 51 5.43 2.91 -2.39
CA HIS A 51 4.33 3.27 -3.28
C HIS A 51 3.17 2.28 -3.12
N ILE A 52 1.94 2.79 -3.00
CA ILE A 52 0.75 2.00 -2.73
C ILE A 52 -0.29 2.25 -3.81
N PHE A 53 -0.87 1.18 -4.34
CA PHE A 53 -2.06 1.25 -5.20
C PHE A 53 -3.28 0.66 -4.50
N LEU A 54 -4.39 1.41 -4.49
CA LEU A 54 -5.68 1.02 -3.93
C LEU A 54 -6.72 0.84 -5.05
N LYS A 55 -7.29 -0.36 -5.13
CA LYS A 55 -8.41 -0.66 -6.03
C LYS A 55 -9.76 -0.20 -5.46
N THR A 56 -10.44 0.70 -6.15
CA THR A 56 -11.71 1.29 -5.68
C THR A 56 -12.90 0.33 -5.74
N PHE A 57 -12.86 -0.65 -6.65
CA PHE A 57 -13.89 -1.69 -6.82
C PHE A 57 -13.80 -2.86 -5.83
N SER A 58 -12.86 -2.81 -4.88
CA SER A 58 -12.79 -3.82 -3.82
C SER A 58 -13.90 -3.60 -2.79
N PRO A 59 -14.56 -4.66 -2.27
CA PRO A 59 -15.51 -4.51 -1.16
C PRO A 59 -14.86 -3.94 0.10
N LEU A 60 -13.53 -4.08 0.24
CA LEU A 60 -12.75 -3.52 1.35
C LEU A 60 -12.25 -2.09 1.09
N HIS A 61 -12.66 -1.45 -0.02
CA HIS A 61 -12.19 -0.12 -0.41
C HIS A 61 -12.38 0.91 0.71
N LYS A 62 -13.56 0.99 1.32
CA LYS A 62 -13.84 1.98 2.38
C LYS A 62 -12.89 1.85 3.57
N GLN A 63 -12.58 0.61 3.98
CA GLN A 63 -11.66 0.32 5.07
C GLN A 63 -10.22 0.69 4.68
N ALA A 64 -9.80 0.31 3.48
CA ALA A 64 -8.46 0.61 2.98
C ALA A 64 -8.24 2.11 2.77
N TYR A 65 -9.24 2.82 2.25
CA TYR A 65 -9.21 4.27 2.08
C TYR A 65 -9.07 4.98 3.42
N GLY A 66 -9.93 4.64 4.41
CA GLY A 66 -9.85 5.22 5.75
C GLY A 66 -8.50 4.98 6.43
N PHE A 67 -7.93 3.77 6.26
CA PHE A 67 -6.58 3.47 6.72
C PHE A 67 -5.52 4.33 6.02
N LEU A 68 -5.54 4.39 4.69
CA LEU A 68 -4.51 5.10 3.91
C LEU A 68 -4.52 6.61 4.11
N ILE A 69 -5.68 7.24 4.33
CA ILE A 69 -5.73 8.68 4.66
C ILE A 69 -4.92 8.99 5.93
N VAL A 70 -4.88 8.06 6.88
CA VAL A 70 -4.16 8.23 8.13
C VAL A 70 -2.69 7.86 7.97
N THR A 71 -2.36 6.83 7.19
CA THR A 71 -1.01 6.26 7.19
C THR A 71 -0.14 6.66 5.98
N ALA A 72 -0.72 7.26 4.94
CA ALA A 72 -0.02 7.54 3.69
C ALA A 72 -0.49 8.85 3.05
N GLU A 73 0.35 9.44 2.21
CA GLU A 73 0.01 10.64 1.44
C GLU A 73 -0.62 10.28 0.10
N PRO A 74 -1.72 10.95 -0.33
CA PRO A 74 -2.30 10.72 -1.65
C PRO A 74 -1.40 11.31 -2.74
N VAL A 75 -1.21 10.55 -3.83
CA VAL A 75 -0.47 11.00 -5.02
C VAL A 75 -1.42 11.31 -6.17
N CYS A 76 -2.31 10.37 -6.49
CA CYS A 76 -3.30 10.50 -7.57
C CYS A 76 -4.55 9.69 -7.24
N GLN A 77 -5.75 10.17 -7.61
CA GLN A 77 -7.02 9.51 -7.30
C GLN A 77 -7.94 9.38 -8.53
N PRO A 78 -7.55 8.61 -9.56
CA PRO A 78 -8.42 8.30 -10.69
C PRO A 78 -9.48 7.26 -10.31
N GLU A 79 -10.59 7.23 -11.04
CA GLU A 79 -11.83 6.51 -10.73
C GLU A 79 -11.67 5.05 -10.27
N HIS A 80 -10.70 4.32 -10.84
CA HIS A 80 -10.56 2.87 -10.61
C HIS A 80 -9.35 2.47 -9.76
N MET A 81 -8.36 3.35 -9.58
CA MET A 81 -7.11 3.01 -8.90
C MET A 81 -6.45 4.22 -8.26
N HIS A 82 -6.47 4.31 -6.93
CA HIS A 82 -5.81 5.40 -6.24
C HIS A 82 -4.34 5.08 -5.96
N GLU A 83 -3.49 6.10 -6.03
CA GLU A 83 -2.06 6.05 -5.75
C GLU A 83 -1.77 6.81 -4.46
N TYR A 84 -0.99 6.18 -3.58
CA TYR A 84 -0.54 6.74 -2.32
C TYR A 84 0.95 6.48 -2.14
N ASN A 85 1.59 7.25 -1.29
CA ASN A 85 2.97 7.03 -0.91
C ASN A 85 3.11 6.95 0.61
N LEU A 86 3.82 5.93 1.09
CA LEU A 86 4.14 5.79 2.49
C LEU A 86 5.27 6.77 2.85
N THR A 87 4.98 7.76 3.68
CA THR A 87 5.93 8.77 4.13
C THR A 87 5.98 8.83 5.67
N PRO A 88 7.05 9.36 6.27
CA PRO A 88 7.15 9.42 7.74
C PRO A 88 6.12 10.36 8.39
N HIS A 89 5.75 11.44 7.70
CA HIS A 89 4.84 12.48 8.20
C HIS A 89 3.42 11.99 8.57
N PRO A 90 2.68 11.26 7.72
CA PRO A 90 1.34 10.75 8.05
C PRO A 90 1.36 9.64 9.11
N LEU A 91 2.48 8.93 9.30
CA LEU A 91 2.59 7.92 10.36
C LEU A 91 2.59 8.53 11.77
N TYR A 92 2.92 9.82 11.90
CA TYR A 92 3.01 10.55 13.17
C TYR A 92 1.63 10.81 13.84
N PRO A 93 0.60 11.32 13.10
CA PRO A 93 -0.77 11.40 13.62
C PRO A 93 -1.38 10.05 13.99
N ALA A 94 -1.09 8.99 13.24
CA ALA A 94 -1.62 7.65 13.48
C ALA A 94 -1.24 7.13 14.88
N VAL A 95 0.03 7.28 15.26
CA VAL A 95 0.53 6.90 16.59
C VAL A 95 -0.10 7.77 17.69
N SER A 96 -0.29 9.06 17.41
CA SER A 96 -0.88 10.02 18.37
C SER A 96 -2.38 9.77 18.64
N ILE A 97 -3.11 9.13 17.72
CA ILE A 97 -4.50 8.68 17.93
C ILE A 97 -4.60 7.25 18.49
N GLY A 98 -3.48 6.64 18.89
CA GLY A 98 -3.43 5.31 19.51
C GLY A 98 -3.33 4.12 18.53
N LEU A 99 -3.04 4.35 17.25
CA LEU A 99 -2.63 3.24 16.37
C LEU A 99 -1.19 2.84 16.70
N GLU A 100 -1.05 1.74 17.43
CA GLU A 100 0.26 1.15 17.68
C GLU A 100 0.94 0.76 16.37
N THR A 101 2.27 0.85 16.35
CA THR A 101 3.12 0.47 15.20
C THR A 101 2.75 -0.92 14.68
N GLN A 102 2.50 -1.85 15.60
CA GLN A 102 2.15 -3.23 15.27
C GLN A 102 0.78 -3.32 14.58
N ILE A 103 -0.18 -2.45 14.94
CA ILE A 103 -1.49 -2.39 14.30
C ILE A 103 -1.33 -1.89 12.86
N VAL A 104 -0.54 -0.84 12.61
CA VAL A 104 -0.29 -0.33 11.25
C VAL A 104 0.27 -1.43 10.35
N ILE A 105 1.29 -2.15 10.82
CA ILE A 105 1.88 -3.27 10.09
C ILE A 105 0.84 -4.36 9.84
N THR A 106 0.05 -4.73 10.86
CA THR A 106 -0.93 -5.82 10.77
C THR A 106 -2.06 -5.48 9.78
N VAL A 107 -2.60 -4.26 9.84
CA VAL A 107 -3.66 -3.81 8.93
C VAL A 107 -3.14 -3.71 7.51
N MET A 108 -1.96 -3.13 7.30
CA MET A 108 -1.36 -3.05 5.97
C MET A 108 -1.06 -4.43 5.38
N GLU A 109 -0.55 -5.37 6.18
CA GLU A 109 -0.35 -6.77 5.79
C GLU A 109 -1.70 -7.42 5.45
N TRP A 110 -2.75 -7.18 6.23
CA TRP A 110 -4.08 -7.72 5.98
C TRP A 110 -4.69 -7.19 4.67
N LEU A 111 -4.53 -5.89 4.38
CA LEU A 111 -5.06 -5.26 3.16
C LEU A 111 -4.21 -5.51 1.91
N SER A 112 -2.93 -5.87 2.06
CA SER A 112 -1.99 -6.07 0.96
C SER A 112 -2.17 -7.42 0.25
N LYS A 113 -2.24 -7.38 -1.08
CA LYS A 113 -2.30 -8.54 -1.98
C LYS A 113 -1.07 -9.42 -1.90
N ALA A 114 0.08 -8.83 -1.61
CA ALA A 114 1.36 -9.51 -1.46
C ALA A 114 1.84 -9.42 -0.01
N ARG A 115 2.76 -10.29 0.38
CA ARG A 115 3.47 -10.13 1.65
C ARG A 115 4.21 -8.80 1.67
N LEU A 116 4.14 -8.07 2.78
CA LEU A 116 4.94 -6.86 2.95
C LEU A 116 6.42 -7.25 3.01
N ARG A 117 7.24 -6.50 2.28
CA ARG A 117 8.69 -6.68 2.37
C ARG A 117 9.19 -6.16 3.70
N GLN A 118 10.25 -6.80 4.22
CA GLN A 118 10.87 -6.40 5.49
C GLN A 118 11.29 -4.93 5.49
N LYS A 119 11.70 -4.38 4.34
CA LYS A 119 12.02 -2.96 4.19
C LYS A 119 10.86 -2.04 4.55
N ILE A 120 9.63 -2.37 4.15
CA ILE A 120 8.42 -1.60 4.48
C ILE A 120 8.08 -1.74 5.96
N VAL A 121 8.18 -2.96 6.50
CA VAL A 121 7.97 -3.20 7.93
C VAL A 121 8.94 -2.39 8.78
N ASN A 122 10.22 -2.39 8.41
CA ASN A 122 11.26 -1.62 9.10
C ASN A 122 11.02 -0.12 8.95
N PHE A 123 10.66 0.35 7.75
CA PHE A 123 10.31 1.75 7.52
C PHE A 123 9.17 2.23 8.43
N ILE A 124 8.11 1.43 8.57
CA ILE A 124 6.99 1.76 9.48
C ILE A 124 7.51 1.84 10.92
N LYS A 125 8.28 0.83 11.37
CA LYS A 125 8.84 0.80 12.73
C LYS A 125 9.73 1.99 13.03
N GLU A 126 10.65 2.32 12.12
CA GLU A 126 11.57 3.45 12.28
C GLU A 126 10.83 4.80 12.30
N SER A 127 9.81 4.94 11.45
CA SER A 127 9.00 6.15 11.38
C SER A 127 8.13 6.36 12.63
N THR A 128 7.69 5.29 13.28
CA THR A 128 6.82 5.37 14.47
C THR A 128 7.57 5.33 15.81
N LEU A 129 8.73 4.65 15.90
CA LEU A 129 9.52 4.57 17.15
C LEU A 129 10.27 5.87 17.46
N ASN A 130 10.61 6.67 16.45
CA ASN A 130 11.26 7.97 16.65
C ASN A 130 10.36 9.03 17.35
N TYR A 131 9.07 8.76 17.52
CA TYR A 131 8.13 9.61 18.26
C TYR A 131 8.52 9.77 19.74
N GLY A 132 9.02 8.71 20.39
CA GLY A 132 9.33 8.73 21.82
C GLY A 132 10.65 9.42 22.20
N LYS A 133 11.51 9.77 21.23
CA LYS A 133 12.84 10.36 21.50
C LYS A 133 12.95 11.86 21.27
N ASN A 134 12.01 12.47 20.54
CA ASN A 134 12.06 13.89 20.16
C ASN A 134 10.99 14.75 20.87
N LEU A 135 10.28 14.23 21.88
CA LEU A 135 9.68 15.10 22.90
C LEU A 135 10.81 15.59 23.83
N LEU A 136 11.49 16.67 23.42
CA LEU A 136 12.19 17.53 24.36
C LEU A 136 11.10 18.26 25.18
N ILE A 137 10.87 17.78 26.40
CA ILE A 137 10.28 18.55 27.50
C ILE A 137 11.33 19.50 28.07
#